data_AF-A0A9N9WA35-F1
#
_entry.id   AF-A0A9N9WA35-F1
#
_cell.length_a   1.000
_cell.length_b   1.000
_cell.length_c   1.000
_cell.angle_alpha   90.00
_cell.angle_beta   90.00
_cell.angle_gamma   90.00
#
_symmetry.space_group_name_H-M   'P 1'
#
loop_
_entity.id
_entity.type
_entity.pdbx_description
1 polymer ?
#
loop_
_entity_poly.entity_id
_entity_poly.type
_entity_poly.pdbx_seq_one_letter_code
_entity_poly.pdbx_strand_id
1 'polypeptide(L)'
;MIQRSEEPSSVEKPFSTGADMDKNSTHRNIKSRHTQMLAIGGTIGTGLFVGIGQALAISGPLNIFLAYTVICCFVYGVMTATCEVNTYMPLPGSSMASYGTRYVSKSLGFAMGWLYWYSFGILFAYEITAAALVINY
;
A
#
# COMPACT_ATOMS: atom_id res chain seq x y z
N MET A 1 48.58 -47.36 10.32
CA MET A 1 47.92 -48.58 10.85
C MET A 1 47.35 -48.24 12.21
N ILE A 2 46.03 -48.09 12.30
CA ILE A 2 45.11 -48.66 13.31
C ILE A 2 43.73 -48.16 12.88
N GLN A 3 42.90 -49.13 12.53
CA GLN A 3 41.48 -49.04 12.18
C GLN A 3 40.63 -49.27 13.44
N ARG A 4 39.32 -48.98 13.31
CA ARG A 4 38.18 -49.58 14.05
C ARG A 4 37.86 -48.89 15.39
N SER A 5 36.63 -48.54 15.78
CA SER A 5 35.24 -48.79 15.35
C SER A 5 34.36 -47.81 16.15
N GLU A 6 33.24 -47.27 15.67
CA GLU A 6 31.91 -47.89 15.80
C GLU A 6 30.88 -47.19 14.88
N GLU A 7 30.31 -47.95 13.96
CA GLU A 7 28.88 -47.89 13.58
C GLU A 7 28.17 -48.96 14.47
N PRO A 8 26.82 -48.96 14.72
CA PRO A 8 25.77 -48.70 13.72
C PRO A 8 24.41 -48.13 14.22
N SER A 9 23.51 -47.87 13.26
CA SER A 9 22.05 -48.15 13.27
C SER A 9 21.11 -46.98 12.91
N SER A 10 20.82 -46.93 11.61
CA SER A 10 19.48 -46.95 11.00
C SER A 10 18.30 -46.33 11.78
N VAL A 11 17.83 -45.17 11.30
CA VAL A 11 16.39 -44.84 11.25
C VAL A 11 16.08 -44.23 9.87
N GLU A 12 15.44 -45.04 9.04
CA GLU A 12 14.64 -44.58 7.91
C GLU A 12 13.45 -43.76 8.43
N LYS A 13 13.12 -42.65 7.76
CA LYS A 13 11.76 -42.10 7.53
C LYS A 13 11.86 -40.71 6.86
N PRO A 14 10.92 -40.34 5.98
CA PRO A 14 10.55 -41.03 4.74
C PRO A 14 10.56 -40.05 3.55
N PHE A 15 10.45 -40.60 2.34
CA PHE A 15 9.99 -39.86 1.19
C PHE A 15 8.53 -39.42 1.40
N SER A 16 8.31 -38.10 1.48
CA SER A 16 7.03 -37.49 1.11
C SER A 16 7.25 -36.62 -0.12
N THR A 17 6.95 -37.21 -1.29
CA THR A 17 6.45 -36.44 -2.43
C THR A 17 5.21 -35.69 -2.02
N GLY A 18 5.10 -34.41 -2.41
CA GLY A 18 3.87 -33.65 -2.23
C GLY A 18 4.00 -32.17 -2.54
N ALA A 19 4.00 -31.85 -3.84
CA ALA A 19 3.52 -30.61 -4.43
C ALA A 19 4.30 -29.29 -4.18
N ASP A 20 5.07 -28.89 -5.21
CA ASP A 20 4.87 -27.63 -5.93
C ASP A 20 4.47 -26.39 -5.10
N MET A 21 5.43 -25.77 -4.40
CA MET A 21 5.32 -24.35 -4.03
C MET A 21 6.66 -23.62 -4.20
N ASP A 22 7.32 -23.84 -5.34
CA ASP A 22 8.24 -22.83 -5.90
C ASP A 22 7.39 -21.69 -6.49
N LYS A 23 6.62 -21.01 -5.63
CA LYS A 23 5.81 -19.85 -6.01
C LYS A 23 6.73 -18.65 -6.11
N ASN A 24 7.43 -18.57 -7.23
CA ASN A 24 7.90 -17.34 -7.87
C ASN A 24 8.38 -16.28 -6.86
N SER A 25 9.51 -16.54 -6.21
CA SER A 25 10.12 -15.60 -5.26
C SER A 25 10.52 -14.33 -6.00
N THR A 26 9.68 -13.31 -5.95
CA THR A 26 10.00 -11.98 -6.47
C THR A 26 11.24 -11.47 -5.76
N HIS A 27 12.27 -11.07 -6.50
CA HIS A 27 13.52 -10.55 -5.94
C HIS A 27 13.24 -9.36 -5.02
N ARG A 28 13.31 -9.60 -3.71
CA ARG A 28 12.96 -8.61 -2.67
C ARG A 28 14.12 -7.65 -2.43
N ASN A 29 14.45 -6.84 -3.43
CA ASN A 29 15.54 -5.84 -3.39
C ASN A 29 15.06 -4.42 -3.70
N ILE A 30 13.92 -4.01 -3.12
CA ILE A 30 13.52 -2.59 -3.11
C ILE A 30 14.33 -1.90 -2.01
N LYS A 31 15.28 -1.05 -2.41
CA LYS A 31 16.06 -0.20 -1.49
C LYS A 31 15.15 0.86 -0.87
N SER A 32 15.40 1.24 0.39
CA SER A 32 14.62 2.25 1.14
C SER A 32 14.32 3.53 0.34
N ARG A 33 15.31 4.01 -0.44
CA ARG A 33 15.13 5.17 -1.34
C ARG A 33 14.00 5.03 -2.37
N HIS A 34 13.77 3.81 -2.89
CA HIS A 34 12.76 3.57 -3.92
C HIS A 34 11.36 3.61 -3.32
N THR A 35 11.22 3.07 -2.09
CA THR A 35 9.98 3.20 -1.30
C THR A 35 9.69 4.65 -0.93
N GLN A 36 10.72 5.42 -0.59
CA GLN A 36 10.55 6.86 -0.32
C GLN A 36 10.16 7.64 -1.57
N MET A 37 10.77 7.34 -2.72
CA MET A 37 10.39 7.93 -4.01
C MET A 37 8.94 7.60 -4.38
N LEU A 38 8.48 6.38 -4.11
CA LEU A 38 7.07 6.00 -4.30
C LEU A 38 6.13 6.82 -3.39
N ALA A 39 6.49 6.97 -2.12
CA ALA A 39 5.69 7.74 -1.17
C ALA A 39 5.58 9.22 -1.56
N ILE A 40 6.68 9.83 -2.00
CA ILE A 40 6.71 11.22 -2.47
C ILE A 40 5.93 11.36 -3.78
N GLY A 41 6.14 10.45 -4.73
CA GLY A 41 5.46 10.47 -6.03
C GLY A 41 3.94 10.27 -5.93
N GLY A 42 3.46 9.53 -4.93
CA GLY A 42 2.03 9.35 -4.69
C GLY A 42 1.36 10.53 -3.96
N THR A 43 2.13 11.38 -3.28
CA THR A 43 1.59 12.49 -2.46
C THR A 43 1.68 13.84 -3.15
N ILE A 44 2.68 14.03 -4.02
CA ILE A 44 2.80 15.24 -4.85
C ILE A 44 2.11 14.99 -6.19
N GLY A 45 0.88 15.49 -6.35
CA GLY A 45 0.06 15.24 -7.53
C GLY A 45 -0.67 16.48 -8.06
N THR A 46 -1.45 16.25 -9.11
CA THR A 46 -2.32 17.24 -9.80
C THR A 46 -3.22 18.03 -8.86
N GLY A 47 -3.77 17.41 -7.81
CA GLY A 47 -4.64 18.09 -6.85
C GLY A 47 -3.95 19.26 -6.12
N LEU A 48 -2.64 19.15 -5.89
CA LEU A 48 -1.83 20.24 -5.34
C LEU A 48 -1.69 21.36 -6.37
N PHE A 49 -1.33 21.05 -7.62
CA PHE A 49 -1.03 22.05 -8.64
C PHE A 49 -2.27 22.73 -9.23
N VAL A 50 -3.30 21.94 -9.57
CA VAL A 50 -4.55 22.42 -10.17
C VAL A 50 -5.48 23.02 -9.12
N GLY A 51 -5.48 22.47 -7.89
CA GLY A 51 -6.38 22.88 -6.83
C GLY A 51 -5.92 24.12 -6.04
N ILE A 52 -4.61 24.24 -5.74
CA ILE A 52 -4.14 25.29 -4.81
C ILE A 52 -4.31 26.69 -5.38
N GLY A 53 -4.09 26.90 -6.68
CA GLY A 53 -4.22 28.24 -7.29
C GLY A 53 -5.63 28.82 -7.12
N GLN A 54 -6.65 28.01 -7.40
CA GLN A 54 -8.05 28.39 -7.20
C GLN A 54 -8.40 28.55 -5.71
N ALA A 55 -7.95 27.61 -4.87
CA ALA A 55 -8.19 27.68 -3.43
C ALA A 55 -7.57 28.94 -2.80
N LEU A 56 -6.35 29.31 -3.20
CA LEU A 56 -5.64 30.49 -2.70
C LEU A 56 -6.34 31.79 -3.14
N ALA A 57 -6.81 31.87 -4.39
CA ALA A 57 -7.52 33.04 -4.91
C ALA A 57 -8.84 33.29 -4.18
N ILE A 58 -9.56 32.23 -3.78
CA ILE A 58 -10.89 32.33 -3.16
C ILE A 58 -10.80 32.53 -1.64
N SER A 59 -9.87 31.84 -0.96
CA SER A 59 -9.86 31.74 0.51
C SER A 59 -8.83 32.64 1.21
N GLY A 60 -7.85 33.18 0.48
CA GLY A 60 -6.75 33.95 1.05
C GLY A 60 -5.70 33.08 1.78
N PRO A 61 -4.49 33.61 2.02
CA PRO A 61 -3.33 32.81 2.44
C PRO A 61 -3.44 32.24 3.86
N LEU A 62 -4.13 32.94 4.76
CA LEU A 62 -4.28 32.48 6.15
C LEU A 62 -5.27 31.32 6.28
N ASN A 63 -6.37 31.36 5.53
CA ASN A 63 -7.42 30.34 5.58
C ASN A 63 -6.92 29.01 5.00
N ILE A 64 -6.28 29.05 3.82
CA ILE A 64 -5.74 27.84 3.20
C ILE A 64 -4.70 27.14 4.09
N PHE A 65 -3.87 27.90 4.80
CA PHE A 65 -2.89 27.34 5.74
C PHE A 65 -3.57 26.64 6.93
N LEU A 66 -4.56 27.29 7.54
CA LEU A 66 -5.31 26.72 8.66
C LEU A 66 -6.09 25.47 8.23
N ALA A 67 -6.80 25.54 7.10
CA ALA A 67 -7.54 24.41 6.55
C ALA A 67 -6.61 23.22 6.24
N TYR A 68 -5.44 23.48 5.63
CA TYR A 68 -4.46 22.44 5.33
C TYR A 68 -3.88 21.80 6.60
N THR A 69 -3.64 22.59 7.64
CA THR A 69 -3.14 22.08 8.93
C THR A 69 -4.16 21.15 9.60
N VAL A 70 -5.44 21.53 9.62
CA VAL A 70 -6.51 20.73 10.22
C VAL A 70 -6.70 19.42 9.47
N ILE A 71 -6.76 19.44 8.14
CA ILE A 71 -6.93 18.22 7.35
C ILE A 71 -5.70 17.31 7.45
N CYS A 72 -4.48 17.87 7.46
CA CYS A 72 -3.26 17.08 7.65
C CYS A 72 -3.23 16.39 9.02
N CYS A 73 -3.67 17.06 10.08
CA CYS A 73 -3.76 16.45 11.41
C CYS A 73 -4.72 15.25 11.42
N PHE A 74 -5.89 15.39 10.79
CA PHE A 74 -6.87 14.31 10.67
C PHE A 74 -6.32 13.13 9.85
N VAL A 75 -5.77 13.41 8.66
CA VAL A 75 -5.19 12.39 7.77
C VAL A 75 -4.01 11.68 8.42
N TYR A 76 -3.17 12.40 9.18
CA TYR A 76 -2.07 11.81 9.95
C TYR A 76 -2.56 10.77 10.97
N GLY A 77 -3.66 11.04 11.67
CA GLY A 77 -4.28 10.08 12.58
C GLY A 77 -4.73 8.81 11.87
N VAL A 78 -5.44 8.96 10.74
CA VAL A 78 -5.93 7.82 9.94
C VAL A 78 -4.78 7.01 9.34
N MET A 79 -3.75 7.67 8.83
CA MET A 79 -2.58 7.02 8.25
C MET A 79 -1.81 6.24 9.32
N THR A 80 -1.58 6.82 10.50
CA THR A 80 -0.90 6.14 11.61
C THR A 80 -1.64 4.86 12.02
N ALA A 81 -2.96 4.92 12.19
CA ALA A 81 -3.77 3.74 12.49
C ALA A 81 -3.70 2.67 11.38
N THR A 82 -3.69 3.08 10.11
CA THR A 82 -3.53 2.18 8.97
C THR A 82 -2.15 1.52 8.96
N CYS A 83 -1.10 2.29 9.29
CA CYS A 83 0.28 1.78 9.38
C CYS A 83 0.42 0.74 10.50
N GLU A 84 -0.17 0.96 11.67
CA GLU A 84 -0.15 -0.01 12.77
C GLU A 84 -0.74 -1.36 12.34
N VAL A 85 -1.90 -1.34 11.66
CA VAL A 85 -2.53 -2.56 11.13
C VAL A 85 -1.66 -3.23 10.06
N ASN A 86 -1.01 -2.45 9.20
CA ASN A 86 -0.17 -2.96 8.12
C ASN A 86 1.14 -3.59 8.63
N THR A 87 1.73 -3.05 9.69
CA THR A 87 2.93 -3.61 10.31
C THR A 87 2.60 -4.81 11.21
N TYR A 88 1.42 -4.85 11.82
CA TYR A 88 0.98 -5.96 12.68
C TYR A 88 0.85 -7.29 11.92
N MET A 89 0.38 -7.27 10.66
CA MET A 89 0.28 -8.48 9.84
C MET A 89 0.65 -8.21 8.38
N PRO A 90 1.95 -8.27 8.02
CA PRO A 90 2.42 -8.03 6.67
C PRO A 90 2.16 -9.25 5.77
N LEU A 91 0.93 -9.37 5.25
CA LEU A 91 0.57 -10.40 4.28
C LEU A 91 1.03 -9.97 2.87
N PRO A 92 1.93 -10.71 2.20
CA PRO A 92 2.34 -10.37 0.85
C PRO A 92 1.15 -10.43 -0.10
N GLY A 93 0.85 -9.32 -0.78
CA GLY A 93 -0.24 -9.22 -1.74
C GLY A 93 -1.65 -9.08 -1.15
N SER A 94 -1.79 -8.91 0.17
CA SER A 94 -3.10 -8.59 0.76
C SER A 94 -3.41 -7.10 0.67
N SER A 95 -4.57 -6.78 0.11
CA SER A 95 -5.09 -5.41 0.04
C SER A 95 -5.69 -4.99 1.38
N MET A 96 -5.88 -3.67 1.59
CA MET A 96 -6.53 -3.16 2.80
C MET A 96 -7.94 -3.73 3.01
N ALA A 97 -8.63 -4.10 1.92
CA ALA A 97 -9.92 -4.78 1.96
C ALA A 97 -9.83 -6.20 2.57
N SER A 98 -8.70 -6.90 2.45
CA SER A 98 -8.47 -8.19 3.10
C SER A 98 -8.39 -8.05 4.62
N TYR A 99 -7.85 -6.95 5.14
CA TYR A 99 -7.88 -6.66 6.58
C TYR A 99 -9.32 -6.39 7.05
N GLY A 100 -10.11 -5.60 6.31
CA GLY A 100 -11.53 -5.34 6.62
C GLY A 100 -12.40 -6.60 6.60
N THR A 101 -12.13 -7.52 5.66
CA THR A 101 -12.80 -8.84 5.57
C THR A 101 -12.55 -9.69 6.81
N ARG A 102 -11.33 -9.61 7.37
CA ARG A 102 -10.88 -10.43 8.50
C ARG A 102 -11.28 -9.85 9.85
N TYR A 103 -11.19 -8.53 10.03
CA TYR A 103 -11.43 -7.87 11.32
C TYR A 103 -12.87 -7.41 11.54
N VAL A 104 -13.66 -7.19 10.49
CA VAL A 104 -15.03 -6.65 10.61
C VAL A 104 -16.07 -7.63 10.07
N SER A 105 -16.12 -7.82 8.75
CA SER A 105 -17.03 -8.79 8.11
C SER A 105 -16.69 -8.99 6.64
N LYS A 106 -17.07 -10.16 6.09
CA LYS A 106 -16.88 -10.46 4.66
C LYS A 106 -17.61 -9.49 3.72
N SER A 107 -18.79 -9.00 4.12
CA SER A 107 -19.56 -8.03 3.32
C SER A 107 -18.91 -6.64 3.30
N LEU A 108 -18.35 -6.19 4.43
CA LEU A 108 -17.61 -4.93 4.48
C LEU A 108 -16.34 -4.99 3.64
N GLY A 109 -15.62 -6.12 3.68
CA GLY A 109 -14.46 -6.35 2.83
C GLY A 109 -14.78 -6.28 1.33
N PHE A 110 -15.89 -6.89 0.91
CA PHE A 110 -16.38 -6.81 -0.46
C PHE A 110 -16.75 -5.37 -0.86
N ALA A 111 -17.49 -4.66 0.00
CA ALA A 111 -17.88 -3.28 -0.24
C ALA A 111 -16.66 -2.33 -0.34
N MET A 112 -15.66 -2.50 0.54
CA MET A 112 -14.41 -1.73 0.51
C MET A 112 -13.60 -1.98 -0.77
N GLY A 113 -13.55 -3.22 -1.26
CA GLY A 113 -12.93 -3.54 -2.55
C GLY A 113 -13.60 -2.81 -3.70
N TRP A 114 -14.94 -2.79 -3.72
CA TRP A 114 -15.72 -2.12 -4.75
C TRP A 114 -15.58 -0.59 -4.68
N LEU A 115 -15.59 -0.02 -3.47
CA LEU A 115 -15.36 1.41 -3.25
C LEU A 115 -13.96 1.83 -3.72
N TYR A 116 -12.93 1.02 -3.44
CA TYR A 116 -11.57 1.31 -3.87
C TYR A 116 -11.42 1.27 -5.39
N TRP A 117 -12.09 0.33 -6.05
CA TRP A 117 -12.15 0.27 -7.51
C TRP A 117 -12.79 1.52 -8.12
N TYR A 118 -13.95 1.95 -7.61
CA TYR A 118 -14.61 3.16 -8.10
C TYR A 118 -13.79 4.42 -7.86
N SER A 119 -13.15 4.55 -6.69
CA SER A 119 -12.27 5.69 -6.38
C SER A 119 -11.15 5.82 -7.41
N PHE A 120 -10.51 4.71 -7.83
CA PHE A 120 -9.50 4.76 -8.88
C PHE A 120 -10.06 5.09 -10.27
N GLY A 121 -11.25 4.56 -10.61
CA GLY A 121 -11.90 4.88 -11.87
C GLY A 121 -12.23 6.37 -12.00
N ILE A 122 -12.76 6.98 -10.94
CA ILE A 122 -13.07 8.41 -10.88
C ILE A 122 -11.79 9.24 -10.90
N LEU A 123 -10.76 8.83 -10.16
CA LEU A 123 -9.47 9.52 -10.12
C LEU A 123 -8.83 9.60 -11.50
N PHE A 124 -8.88 8.53 -12.31
CA PHE A 124 -8.33 8.54 -13.65
C PHE A 124 -9.03 9.55 -14.57
N ALA A 125 -10.36 9.65 -14.49
CA ALA A 125 -11.11 10.66 -15.24
C ALA A 125 -10.79 12.10 -14.77
N TYR A 126 -10.57 12.28 -13.46
CA TYR A 126 -10.12 13.55 -12.89
C TYR A 126 -8.74 13.95 -13.43
N GLU A 127 -7.76 13.03 -13.49
CA GLU A 127 -6.43 13.30 -14.03
C GLU A 127 -6.47 13.72 -15.51
N ILE A 128 -7.30 13.06 -16.33
CA ILE A 128 -7.48 13.42 -17.74
C ILE A 128 -8.06 14.84 -17.87
N THR A 129 -9.05 15.18 -17.06
CA THR A 129 -9.68 16.51 -17.06
C THR A 129 -8.67 17.58 -16.61
N ALA A 130 -7.91 17.29 -15.56
CA ALA A 130 -6.83 18.15 -15.08
C ALA A 130 -5.77 18.37 -16.18
N ALA A 131 -5.34 17.32 -16.88
CA ALA A 131 -4.40 17.44 -17.98
C ALA A 131 -4.94 18.30 -19.14
N ALA A 132 -6.23 18.14 -19.49
CA ALA A 132 -6.86 18.96 -20.50
C ALA A 132 -6.91 20.45 -20.11
N LEU A 133 -7.19 20.76 -18.84
CA LEU A 133 -7.15 22.13 -18.31
C LEU A 133 -5.74 22.74 -18.40
N VAL A 134 -4.71 21.96 -18.06
CA VAL A 134 -3.32 22.42 -18.13
C VAL A 134 -2.87 22.68 -19.57
N ILE A 135 -3.36 21.92 -20.56
CA ILE A 135 -3.03 22.14 -21.99
C ILE A 135 -3.76 23.35 -22.57
N ASN A 136 -4.98 23.64 -22.11
CA ASN A 136 -5.78 24.76 -22.61
C ASN A 136 -5.35 26.13 -22.05
N TYR A 137 -4.60 26.13 -20.95
CA TYR A 137 -4.08 27.34 -20.30
C TYR A 137 -2.74 27.76 -20.89
#